data_AF-A0A6F9D9A8-F1
#
_entry.id   AF-A0A6F9D9A8-F1
#
_cell.length_a   1.000
_cell.length_b   1.000
_cell.length_c   1.000
_cell.angle_alpha   90.00
_cell.angle_beta   90.00
_cell.angle_gamma   90.00
#
_symmetry.space_group_name_H-M   'P 1'
#
loop_
_entity.id
_entity.type
_entity.pdbx_description
1 polymer ?
#
loop_
_entity_poly.entity_id
_entity_poly.type
_entity_poly.pdbx_seq_one_letter_code
_entity_poly.pdbx_strand_id
1 'polypeptide(L)'
;MERENDLLKQRIQALEKTIDSSREELIQTRNRAVTSTDDAKRLNHELSSSVSEFEVFKETMAKLLSNHHFEIDSTEESIKNRIKELVANEREYKMKTDSLNGTVAELSKQLEQQCEIYHDTIRRAKSAETSTYQHESKLRDLENELISGNILQDTLRNEKNKYMQFLQQMSDAMGMTSMCLDVGYDMNTDSLIARARQLAKLESDALVQKTSTNHNLHKKMKLLKEQLQSKELHIELLRKKIAQQDEKEHTRSALAIDRDDAIITVQKLQKKVERLQHALGDERVKVTQLKAQLADTNQLKIVTLDQRKKIDDLSTYVDKLSTTKDRQRQKLSCLKKELKMTENDAGEHSSTLKMQLNALTNDLKSNKSLLDEVNRREKQLVDFREVVARMLGLDVTSLAIPDYEIISRLEKLIRNHHIGAAAGAGLDRSLELMNQRFAAGYENEINPVYHPQPPLTRSRTASPRKHRHHRSRSISPVRY
;
A
#
# COMPACT_ATOMS: atom_id res chain seq x y z
N MET A 1 8.60 -97.27 61.75
CA MET A 1 9.18 -97.48 60.40
C MET A 1 8.10 -97.38 59.31
N GLU A 2 7.09 -98.25 59.22
CA GLU A 2 6.06 -98.16 58.14
C GLU A 2 5.09 -96.96 58.28
N ARG A 3 4.49 -96.73 59.45
CA ARG A 3 3.57 -95.58 59.68
C ARG A 3 4.21 -94.21 59.43
N GLU A 4 5.49 -94.08 59.75
CA GLU A 4 6.25 -92.84 59.57
C GLU A 4 6.58 -92.60 58.08
N ASN A 5 6.81 -93.68 57.33
CA ASN A 5 6.99 -93.65 55.89
C ASN A 5 5.69 -93.26 55.16
N ASP A 6 4.54 -93.75 55.63
CA ASP A 6 3.23 -93.37 55.06
C ASP A 6 2.86 -91.92 55.37
N LEU A 7 3.18 -91.43 56.58
CA LEU A 7 2.96 -90.04 56.96
C LEU A 7 3.86 -89.08 56.16
N LEU A 8 5.10 -89.50 55.88
CA LEU A 8 6.01 -88.79 54.97
C LEU A 8 5.51 -88.82 53.52
N LYS A 9 4.99 -89.94 53.03
CA LYS A 9 4.37 -90.03 51.69
C LYS A 9 3.14 -89.13 51.55
N GLN A 10 2.27 -89.09 52.55
CA GLN A 10 1.10 -88.19 52.56
C GLN A 10 1.53 -86.71 52.61
N ARG A 11 2.59 -86.39 53.37
CA ARG A 11 3.14 -85.03 53.44
C ARG A 11 3.81 -84.61 52.13
N ILE A 12 4.50 -85.54 51.46
CA ILE A 12 5.04 -85.34 50.10
C ILE A 12 3.90 -85.09 49.11
N GLN A 13 2.84 -85.91 49.10
CA GLN A 13 1.67 -85.68 48.24
C GLN A 13 0.95 -84.36 48.52
N ALA A 14 0.85 -83.94 49.78
CA ALA A 14 0.26 -82.65 50.15
C ALA A 14 1.13 -81.47 49.68
N LEU A 15 2.46 -81.60 49.80
CA LEU A 15 3.41 -80.60 49.29
C LEU A 15 3.41 -80.56 47.76
N GLU A 16 3.37 -81.71 47.08
CA GLU A 16 3.22 -81.80 45.62
C GLU A 16 1.95 -81.09 45.15
N LYS A 17 0.80 -81.37 45.77
CA LYS A 17 -0.46 -80.66 45.47
C LYS A 17 -0.38 -79.15 45.73
N THR A 18 0.30 -78.72 46.78
CA THR A 18 0.49 -77.29 47.10
C THR A 18 1.43 -76.61 46.12
N ILE A 19 2.48 -77.33 45.67
CA ILE A 19 3.40 -76.87 44.63
C ILE A 19 2.67 -76.78 43.29
N ASP A 20 1.85 -77.77 42.94
CA ASP A 20 1.06 -77.77 41.70
C ASP A 20 0.01 -76.65 41.71
N SER A 21 -0.70 -76.42 42.82
CA SER A 21 -1.63 -75.28 42.95
C SER A 21 -0.91 -73.93 42.87
N SER A 22 0.25 -73.79 43.53
CA SER A 22 1.08 -72.58 43.45
C SER A 22 1.62 -72.36 42.03
N ARG A 23 1.95 -73.44 41.31
CA ARG A 23 2.38 -73.41 39.91
C ARG A 23 1.25 -72.98 38.98
N GLU A 24 0.03 -73.49 39.19
CA GLU A 24 -1.17 -73.07 38.44
C GLU A 24 -1.52 -71.60 38.70
N GLU A 25 -1.45 -71.13 39.95
CA GLU A 25 -1.64 -69.71 40.30
C GLU A 25 -0.55 -68.82 39.68
N LEU A 26 0.71 -69.27 39.67
CA LEU A 26 1.80 -68.59 38.98
C LEU A 26 1.57 -68.51 37.48
N ILE A 27 1.06 -69.58 36.86
CA ILE A 27 0.69 -69.58 35.44
C ILE A 27 -0.49 -68.64 35.18
N GLN A 28 -1.52 -68.64 36.02
CA GLN A 28 -2.67 -67.74 35.88
C GLN A 28 -2.28 -66.27 36.05
N THR A 29 -1.48 -65.94 37.08
CA THR A 29 -1.00 -64.57 37.32
C THR A 29 -0.05 -64.12 36.21
N ARG A 30 0.82 -65.01 35.70
CA ARG A 30 1.66 -64.75 34.52
C ARG A 30 0.80 -64.49 33.27
N ASN A 31 -0.20 -65.32 33.01
CA ASN A 31 -1.11 -65.12 31.87
C ASN A 31 -1.87 -63.80 31.99
N ARG A 32 -2.38 -63.46 33.18
CA ARG A 32 -3.07 -62.19 33.45
C ARG A 32 -2.15 -60.98 33.31
N ALA A 33 -0.89 -61.11 33.71
CA ALA A 33 0.14 -60.08 33.51
C ALA A 33 0.46 -59.90 32.02
N VAL A 34 0.57 -60.99 31.25
CA VAL A 34 0.76 -60.94 29.80
C VAL A 34 -0.43 -60.27 29.11
N THR A 35 -1.66 -60.66 29.42
CA THR A 35 -2.86 -60.04 28.82
C THR A 35 -2.97 -58.55 29.17
N SER A 36 -2.75 -58.16 30.43
CA SER A 36 -2.72 -56.73 30.81
C SER A 36 -1.61 -55.96 30.11
N THR A 37 -0.46 -56.59 29.86
CA THR A 37 0.65 -55.96 29.14
C THR A 37 0.30 -55.75 27.67
N ASP A 38 -0.37 -56.71 27.05
CA ASP A 38 -0.80 -56.60 25.64
C ASP A 38 -1.96 -55.60 25.49
N ASP A 39 -2.90 -55.55 26.44
CA ASP A 39 -3.94 -54.51 26.51
C ASP A 39 -3.32 -53.11 26.66
N ALA A 40 -2.30 -52.96 27.50
CA ALA A 40 -1.58 -51.70 27.66
C ALA A 40 -0.90 -51.26 26.36
N LYS A 41 -0.29 -52.18 25.60
CA LYS A 41 0.30 -51.86 24.29
C LYS A 41 -0.77 -51.45 23.28
N ARG A 42 -1.90 -52.15 23.25
CA ARG A 42 -3.02 -51.85 22.36
C ARG A 42 -3.60 -50.46 22.64
N LEU A 43 -3.91 -50.17 23.91
CA LEU A 43 -4.40 -48.84 24.33
C LEU A 43 -3.38 -47.74 24.00
N ASN A 44 -2.09 -48.01 24.15
CA ASN A 44 -1.04 -47.05 23.81
C ASN A 44 -0.95 -46.81 22.29
N HIS A 45 -1.18 -47.83 21.46
CA HIS A 45 -1.28 -47.66 20.01
C HIS A 45 -2.54 -46.89 19.60
N GLU A 46 -3.70 -47.19 20.19
CA GLU A 46 -4.95 -46.45 19.95
C GLU A 46 -4.82 -44.97 20.38
N LEU A 47 -4.15 -44.70 21.52
CA LEU A 47 -3.84 -43.34 21.97
C LEU A 47 -2.91 -42.62 20.99
N SER A 48 -1.84 -43.28 20.54
CA SER A 48 -0.88 -42.69 19.59
C SER A 48 -1.54 -42.40 18.23
N SER A 49 -2.42 -43.30 17.75
CA SER A 49 -3.23 -43.07 16.55
C SER A 49 -4.14 -41.86 16.71
N SER A 50 -4.88 -41.79 17.82
CA SER A 50 -5.79 -40.68 18.11
C SER A 50 -5.06 -39.33 18.22
N VAL A 51 -3.88 -39.31 18.84
CA VAL A 51 -3.03 -38.10 18.93
C VAL A 51 -2.54 -37.68 17.55
N SER A 52 -2.09 -38.63 16.72
CA SER A 52 -1.66 -38.37 15.35
C SER A 52 -2.80 -37.78 14.50
N GLU A 53 -4.00 -38.36 14.58
CA GLU A 53 -5.18 -37.85 13.89
C GLU A 53 -5.56 -36.43 14.34
N PHE A 54 -5.44 -36.14 15.65
CA PHE A 54 -5.70 -34.81 16.18
C PHE A 54 -4.66 -33.77 15.73
N GLU A 55 -3.38 -34.14 15.63
CA GLU A 55 -2.34 -33.25 15.08
C GLU A 55 -2.59 -32.93 13.60
N VAL A 56 -2.93 -33.94 12.79
CA VAL A 56 -3.29 -33.73 11.38
C VAL A 56 -4.53 -32.83 11.27
N PHE A 57 -5.54 -33.04 12.11
CA PHE A 57 -6.72 -32.18 12.15
C PHE A 57 -6.34 -30.71 12.45
N LYS A 58 -5.52 -30.45 13.48
CA LYS A 58 -5.05 -29.08 13.77
C LYS A 58 -4.27 -28.47 12.63
N GLU A 59 -3.42 -29.24 11.95
CA GLU A 59 -2.67 -28.75 10.79
C GLU A 59 -3.59 -28.38 9.63
N THR A 60 -4.62 -29.17 9.36
CA THR A 60 -5.62 -28.83 8.33
C THR A 60 -6.43 -27.58 8.71
N MET A 61 -6.82 -27.44 9.97
CA MET A 61 -7.53 -26.26 10.47
C MET A 61 -6.70 -24.99 10.38
N ALA A 62 -5.41 -25.07 10.73
CA ALA A 62 -4.49 -23.94 10.62
C ALA A 62 -4.31 -23.48 9.16
N LYS A 63 -4.19 -24.43 8.21
CA LYS A 63 -4.13 -24.12 6.77
C LYS A 63 -5.40 -23.45 6.26
N LEU A 64 -6.58 -23.95 6.66
CA LEU A 64 -7.88 -23.39 6.23
C LEU A 64 -8.13 -21.98 6.76
N LEU A 65 -7.68 -21.69 7.97
CA LEU A 65 -7.85 -20.38 8.60
C LEU A 65 -6.78 -19.37 8.19
N SER A 66 -5.67 -19.86 7.62
CA SER A 66 -4.62 -19.03 7.04
C SER A 66 -5.10 -18.39 5.75
N ASN A 67 -4.63 -17.18 5.47
CA ASN A 67 -4.93 -16.48 4.22
C ASN A 67 -3.63 -15.94 3.62
N HIS A 68 -3.73 -15.29 2.45
CA HIS A 68 -2.55 -14.80 1.74
C HIS A 68 -1.67 -13.83 2.56
N HIS A 69 -2.22 -13.21 3.61
CA HIS A 69 -1.55 -12.18 4.40
C HIS A 69 -1.17 -12.65 5.81
N PHE A 70 -1.69 -13.79 6.27
CA PHE A 70 -1.51 -14.26 7.64
C PHE A 70 -1.54 -15.79 7.71
N GLU A 71 -0.44 -16.37 8.17
CA GLU A 71 -0.25 -17.81 8.34
C GLU A 71 -0.36 -18.17 9.83
N ILE A 72 -1.02 -19.28 10.14
CA ILE A 72 -1.39 -19.66 11.51
C ILE A 72 -0.69 -20.96 11.88
N ASP A 73 -0.11 -21.01 13.08
CA ASP A 73 0.46 -22.23 13.62
C ASP A 73 -0.62 -23.27 13.95
N SER A 74 -0.29 -24.56 13.79
CA SER A 74 -1.14 -25.72 14.12
C SER A 74 -1.36 -25.94 15.62
N THR A 75 -1.20 -24.90 16.44
CA THR A 75 -1.51 -24.93 17.87
C THR A 75 -2.99 -24.62 18.10
N GLU A 76 -3.59 -25.28 19.10
CA GLU A 76 -5.01 -25.09 19.45
C GLU A 76 -5.33 -23.63 19.80
N GLU A 77 -4.39 -22.95 20.46
CA GLU A 77 -4.55 -21.59 20.93
C GLU A 77 -4.51 -20.56 19.79
N SER A 78 -3.59 -20.73 18.83
CA SER A 78 -3.52 -19.92 17.61
C SER A 78 -4.80 -20.07 16.76
N ILE A 79 -5.28 -21.30 16.59
CA ILE A 79 -6.53 -21.60 15.87
C ILE A 79 -7.74 -20.93 16.56
N LYS A 80 -7.88 -21.08 17.88
CA LYS A 80 -8.97 -20.45 18.64
C LYS A 80 -8.93 -18.93 18.58
N ASN A 81 -7.75 -18.32 18.69
CA ASN A 81 -7.60 -16.87 18.63
C ASN A 81 -7.98 -16.34 17.25
N ARG A 82 -7.60 -17.03 16.16
CA ARG A 82 -8.02 -16.65 14.82
C ARG A 82 -9.53 -16.72 14.65
N ILE A 83 -10.17 -17.80 15.11
CA ILE A 83 -11.63 -17.95 15.01
C ILE A 83 -12.33 -16.80 15.75
N LYS A 84 -11.87 -16.44 16.96
CA LYS A 84 -12.42 -15.31 17.71
C LYS A 84 -12.26 -13.98 16.95
N GLU A 85 -11.10 -13.74 16.36
CA GLU A 85 -10.84 -12.56 15.55
C GLU A 85 -11.76 -12.49 14.31
N LEU A 86 -11.88 -13.59 13.57
CA LEU A 86 -12.76 -13.66 12.40
C LEU A 86 -14.22 -13.38 12.77
N VAL A 87 -14.70 -13.95 13.89
CA VAL A 87 -16.06 -13.69 14.40
C VAL A 87 -16.22 -12.22 14.83
N ALA A 88 -15.20 -11.61 15.44
CA ALA A 88 -15.25 -10.19 15.80
C ALA A 88 -15.30 -9.30 14.55
N ASN A 89 -14.45 -9.58 13.56
CA ASN A 89 -14.40 -8.86 12.29
C ASN A 89 -15.72 -9.01 11.52
N GLU A 90 -16.31 -10.21 11.48
CA GLU A 90 -17.61 -10.46 10.86
C GLU A 90 -18.71 -9.59 11.50
N ARG A 91 -18.74 -9.50 12.83
CA ARG A 91 -19.69 -8.63 13.54
C ARG A 91 -19.48 -7.16 13.20
N GLU A 92 -18.23 -6.71 13.13
CA GLU A 92 -17.89 -5.33 12.76
C GLU A 92 -18.32 -5.02 11.32
N TYR A 93 -18.00 -5.89 10.37
CA TYR A 93 -18.43 -5.75 8.97
C TYR A 93 -19.95 -5.77 8.85
N LYS A 94 -20.63 -6.60 9.63
CA LYS A 94 -22.10 -6.63 9.68
C LYS A 94 -22.66 -5.31 10.20
N MET A 95 -22.16 -4.78 11.32
CA MET A 95 -22.57 -3.47 11.84
C MET A 95 -22.32 -2.35 10.82
N LYS A 96 -21.18 -2.37 10.13
CA LYS A 96 -20.86 -1.39 9.08
C LYS A 96 -21.79 -1.51 7.88
N THR A 97 -22.12 -2.74 7.47
CA THR A 97 -23.06 -3.03 6.39
C THR A 97 -24.47 -2.55 6.76
N ASP A 98 -24.93 -2.82 7.98
CA ASP A 98 -26.22 -2.37 8.48
C ASP A 98 -26.30 -0.83 8.56
N SER A 99 -25.21 -0.19 9.00
CA SER A 99 -25.10 1.27 9.00
C SER A 99 -25.18 1.85 7.58
N LEU A 100 -24.42 1.28 6.63
CA LEU A 100 -24.47 1.70 5.23
C LEU A 100 -25.86 1.50 4.62
N ASN A 101 -26.49 0.34 4.85
CA ASN A 101 -27.86 0.08 4.41
C ASN A 101 -28.86 1.09 4.98
N GLY A 102 -28.71 1.46 6.26
CA GLY A 102 -29.49 2.53 6.87
C GLY A 102 -29.31 3.88 6.18
N THR A 103 -28.07 4.26 5.87
CA THR A 103 -27.80 5.52 5.14
C THR A 103 -28.37 5.50 3.72
N VAL A 104 -28.30 4.36 3.01
CA VAL A 104 -28.88 4.21 1.68
C VAL A 104 -30.39 4.31 1.72
N ALA A 105 -31.05 3.70 2.72
CA ALA A 105 -32.49 3.80 2.91
C ALA A 105 -32.94 5.24 3.17
N GLU A 106 -32.22 5.96 4.04
CA GLU A 106 -32.53 7.36 4.36
C GLU A 106 -32.32 8.27 3.14
N LEU A 107 -31.22 8.11 2.39
CA LEU A 107 -30.99 8.87 1.17
C LEU A 107 -32.04 8.56 0.09
N SER A 108 -32.47 7.31 -0.02
CA SER A 108 -33.53 6.91 -0.96
C SER A 108 -34.86 7.58 -0.60
N LYS A 109 -35.20 7.62 0.69
CA LYS A 109 -36.39 8.30 1.20
C LYS A 109 -36.34 9.81 0.95
N GLN A 110 -35.19 10.44 1.18
CA GLN A 110 -35.01 11.88 0.90
C GLN A 110 -35.14 12.17 -0.60
N LEU A 111 -34.61 11.31 -1.46
CA LEU A 111 -34.75 11.45 -2.90
C LEU A 111 -36.21 11.33 -3.35
N GLU A 112 -36.95 10.37 -2.79
CA GLU A 112 -38.38 10.20 -3.08
C GLU A 112 -39.19 11.44 -2.67
N GLN A 113 -38.95 11.97 -1.46
CA GLN A 113 -39.56 13.22 -1.00
C GLN A 113 -39.22 14.42 -1.91
N GLN A 114 -37.97 14.52 -2.36
CA GLN A 114 -37.57 15.58 -3.30
C GLN A 114 -38.28 15.44 -4.65
N CYS A 115 -38.42 14.22 -5.16
CA CYS A 115 -39.17 13.95 -6.38
C CYS A 115 -40.65 14.35 -6.24
N GLU A 116 -41.29 14.04 -5.11
CA GLU A 116 -42.68 14.45 -4.84
C GLU A 116 -42.83 15.97 -4.83
N ILE A 117 -41.97 16.67 -4.06
CA ILE A 117 -41.97 18.14 -3.99
C ILE A 117 -41.75 18.77 -5.37
N TYR A 118 -40.85 18.20 -6.17
CA TYR A 118 -40.59 18.65 -7.52
C TYR A 118 -41.82 18.51 -8.43
N HIS A 119 -42.49 17.35 -8.40
CA HIS A 119 -43.71 17.13 -9.17
C HIS A 119 -44.85 18.05 -8.74
N ASP A 120 -45.02 18.28 -7.45
CA ASP A 120 -46.04 19.20 -6.91
C ASP A 120 -45.74 20.66 -7.29
N THR A 121 -44.47 21.04 -7.31
CA THR A 121 -44.05 22.38 -7.75
C THR A 121 -44.33 22.58 -9.24
N ILE A 122 -44.05 21.58 -10.08
CA ILE A 122 -44.42 21.61 -11.51
C ILE A 122 -45.92 21.71 -11.69
N ARG A 123 -46.71 20.93 -10.93
CA ARG A 123 -48.18 20.95 -11.03
C ARG A 123 -48.73 22.32 -10.67
N ARG A 124 -48.22 22.93 -9.60
CA ARG A 124 -48.58 24.30 -9.19
C ARG A 124 -48.17 25.33 -10.24
N ALA A 125 -46.96 25.23 -10.80
CA ALA A 125 -46.50 26.13 -11.85
C ALA A 125 -47.41 26.06 -13.09
N LYS A 126 -47.74 24.86 -13.58
CA LYS A 126 -48.66 24.68 -14.72
C LYS A 126 -50.04 25.25 -14.45
N SER A 127 -50.58 25.04 -13.24
CA SER A 127 -51.88 25.61 -12.86
C SER A 127 -51.82 27.15 -12.83
N ALA A 128 -50.73 27.73 -12.31
CA ALA A 128 -50.52 29.17 -12.31
C ALA A 128 -50.37 29.74 -13.74
N GLU A 129 -49.65 29.05 -14.63
CA GLU A 129 -49.55 29.42 -16.06
C GLU A 129 -50.92 29.45 -16.73
N THR A 130 -51.73 28.39 -16.54
CA THR A 130 -53.09 28.35 -17.12
C THR A 130 -53.99 29.47 -16.58
N SER A 131 -53.88 29.78 -15.30
CA SER A 131 -54.64 30.88 -14.68
C SER A 131 -54.18 32.23 -15.22
N THR A 132 -52.87 32.44 -15.38
CA THR A 132 -52.30 33.66 -15.94
C THR A 132 -52.78 33.88 -17.37
N TYR A 133 -52.72 32.84 -18.21
CA TYR A 133 -53.24 32.90 -19.57
C TYR A 133 -54.74 33.28 -19.62
N GLN A 134 -55.56 32.69 -18.73
CA GLN A 134 -56.98 33.04 -18.64
C GLN A 134 -57.19 34.49 -18.18
N HIS A 135 -56.41 34.98 -17.23
CA HIS A 135 -56.47 36.36 -16.75
C HIS A 135 -56.03 37.36 -17.83
N GLU A 136 -54.97 37.06 -18.58
CA GLU A 136 -54.51 37.89 -19.71
C GLU A 136 -55.56 37.97 -20.83
N SER A 137 -56.22 36.85 -21.15
CA SER A 137 -57.32 36.84 -22.11
C SER A 137 -58.47 37.73 -21.63
N LYS A 138 -58.92 37.56 -20.38
CA LYS A 138 -60.00 38.38 -19.81
C LYS A 138 -59.62 39.86 -19.73
N LEU A 139 -58.37 40.17 -19.39
CA LEU A 139 -57.88 41.54 -19.36
C LEU A 139 -57.99 42.17 -20.75
N ARG A 140 -57.53 41.46 -21.78
CA ARG A 140 -57.61 41.95 -23.17
C ARG A 140 -59.05 42.19 -23.61
N ASP A 141 -59.97 41.30 -23.25
CA ASP A 141 -61.39 41.45 -23.56
C ASP A 141 -61.97 42.71 -22.87
N LEU A 142 -61.67 42.90 -21.58
CA LEU A 142 -62.09 44.09 -20.82
C LEU A 142 -61.45 45.39 -21.33
N GLU A 143 -60.19 45.36 -21.76
CA GLU A 143 -59.51 46.51 -22.40
C GLU A 143 -60.21 46.88 -23.70
N ASN A 144 -60.57 45.90 -24.52
CA ASN A 144 -61.32 46.12 -25.77
C ASN A 144 -62.72 46.71 -25.49
N GLU A 145 -63.43 46.17 -24.50
CA GLU A 145 -64.73 46.71 -24.06
C GLU A 145 -64.59 48.15 -23.58
N LEU A 146 -63.57 48.46 -22.77
CA LEU A 146 -63.30 49.81 -22.27
C LEU A 146 -63.00 50.78 -23.41
N ILE A 147 -62.16 50.39 -24.37
CA ILE A 147 -61.84 51.20 -25.56
C ILE A 147 -63.12 51.46 -26.36
N SER A 148 -63.94 50.43 -26.60
CA SER A 148 -65.20 50.57 -27.32
C SER A 148 -66.18 51.51 -26.60
N GLY A 149 -66.23 51.44 -25.26
CA GLY A 149 -67.03 52.31 -24.41
C GLY A 149 -66.55 53.76 -24.45
N ASN A 150 -65.24 54.01 -24.42
CA ASN A 150 -64.68 55.36 -24.54
C ASN A 150 -64.99 55.98 -25.89
N ILE A 151 -64.85 55.22 -26.99
CA ILE A 151 -65.20 55.69 -28.34
C ILE A 151 -66.68 56.07 -28.41
N LEU A 152 -67.56 55.26 -27.83
CA LEU A 152 -68.99 55.56 -27.77
C LEU A 152 -69.27 56.81 -26.94
N GLN A 153 -68.62 56.96 -25.78
CA GLN A 153 -68.76 58.13 -24.92
C GLN A 153 -68.32 59.42 -25.63
N ASP A 154 -67.19 59.39 -26.33
CA ASP A 154 -66.70 60.52 -27.12
C ASP A 154 -67.66 60.86 -28.26
N THR A 155 -68.22 59.84 -28.92
CA THR A 155 -69.23 60.02 -29.97
C THR A 155 -70.47 60.72 -29.41
N LEU A 156 -71.02 60.22 -28.30
CA LEU A 156 -72.19 60.83 -27.64
C LEU A 156 -71.90 62.23 -27.11
N ARG A 157 -70.70 62.47 -26.58
CA ARG A 157 -70.26 63.81 -26.13
C ARG A 157 -70.20 64.79 -27.30
N ASN A 158 -69.68 64.34 -28.45
CA ASN A 158 -69.65 65.13 -29.67
C ASN A 158 -71.05 65.45 -30.18
N GLU A 159 -71.97 64.49 -30.18
CA GLU A 159 -73.38 64.69 -30.54
C GLU A 159 -74.08 65.66 -29.59
N LYS A 160 -73.89 65.50 -28.28
CA LYS A 160 -74.39 66.45 -27.27
C LYS A 160 -73.87 67.85 -27.53
N ASN A 161 -72.56 68.03 -27.77
CA ASN A 161 -71.97 69.33 -28.04
C ASN A 161 -72.57 69.97 -29.31
N LYS A 162 -72.77 69.19 -30.37
CA LYS A 162 -73.44 69.65 -31.61
C LYS A 162 -74.88 70.10 -31.33
N TYR A 163 -75.65 69.31 -30.58
CA TYR A 163 -77.02 69.65 -30.21
C TYR A 163 -77.09 70.93 -29.36
N MET A 164 -76.17 71.08 -28.41
CA MET A 164 -76.07 72.26 -27.55
C MET A 164 -75.70 73.52 -28.34
N GLN A 165 -74.77 73.41 -29.29
CA GLN A 165 -74.44 74.50 -30.21
C GLN A 165 -75.65 74.87 -31.07
N PHE A 166 -76.40 73.88 -31.56
CA PHE A 166 -77.64 74.14 -32.31
C PHE A 166 -78.67 74.91 -31.48
N LEU A 167 -78.92 74.51 -30.23
CA LEU A 167 -79.83 75.23 -29.35
C LEU A 167 -79.35 76.66 -29.04
N GLN A 168 -78.05 76.84 -28.83
CA GLN A 168 -77.46 78.16 -28.61
C GLN A 168 -77.65 79.07 -29.84
N GLN A 169 -77.36 78.56 -31.04
CA GLN A 169 -77.57 79.30 -32.29
C GLN A 169 -79.05 79.69 -32.47
N MET A 170 -79.98 78.80 -32.12
CA MET A 170 -81.41 79.09 -32.20
C MET A 170 -81.84 80.16 -31.18
N SER A 171 -81.27 80.13 -29.97
CA SER A 171 -81.49 81.16 -28.95
C SER A 171 -80.99 82.54 -29.38
N ASP A 172 -79.77 82.60 -29.92
CA ASP A 172 -79.19 83.84 -30.42
C ASP A 172 -80.01 84.42 -31.57
N ALA A 173 -80.46 83.57 -32.50
CA ALA A 173 -81.33 83.97 -33.60
C ALA A 173 -82.68 84.56 -33.13
N MET A 174 -83.21 84.09 -31.99
CA MET A 174 -84.48 84.56 -31.42
C MET A 174 -84.32 85.72 -30.41
N GLY A 175 -83.08 86.16 -30.18
CA GLY A 175 -82.73 87.22 -29.23
C GLY A 175 -82.95 86.84 -27.76
N MET A 176 -82.80 85.56 -27.44
CA MET A 176 -83.03 85.00 -26.09
C MET A 176 -81.75 84.81 -25.27
N THR A 177 -80.61 85.31 -25.76
CA THR A 177 -79.27 85.06 -25.22
C THR A 177 -79.12 85.38 -23.73
N SER A 178 -79.82 86.41 -23.20
CA SER A 178 -79.76 86.77 -21.78
C SER A 178 -80.59 85.87 -20.86
N MET A 179 -81.64 85.21 -21.36
CA MET A 179 -82.46 84.28 -20.57
C MET A 179 -81.84 82.88 -20.50
N CYS A 180 -81.05 82.48 -21.50
CA CYS A 180 -80.41 81.17 -21.55
C CYS A 180 -79.25 80.99 -20.57
N LEU A 181 -78.67 82.09 -20.06
CA LEU A 181 -77.57 82.05 -19.09
C LEU A 181 -78.03 81.62 -17.68
N ASP A 182 -79.30 81.90 -17.32
CA ASP A 182 -79.79 81.75 -15.94
C ASP A 182 -80.61 80.47 -15.69
N VAL A 183 -81.24 79.87 -16.70
CA VAL A 183 -82.25 78.79 -16.51
C VAL A 183 -81.71 77.38 -16.86
N GLY A 184 -80.53 77.28 -17.47
CA GLY A 184 -79.96 76.01 -17.91
C GLY A 184 -80.60 75.43 -19.17
N TYR A 185 -79.86 74.57 -19.87
CA TYR A 185 -80.18 74.17 -21.25
C TYR A 185 -81.42 73.28 -21.43
N ASP A 186 -81.91 72.67 -20.36
CA ASP A 186 -83.08 71.79 -20.38
C ASP A 186 -84.39 72.60 -20.49
N MET A 187 -84.41 73.83 -19.97
CA MET A 187 -85.56 74.74 -20.07
C MET A 187 -85.50 75.67 -21.29
N ASN A 188 -84.40 75.59 -22.06
CA ASN A 188 -84.23 76.37 -23.29
C ASN A 188 -85.15 75.87 -24.41
N THR A 189 -85.44 74.57 -24.52
CA THR A 189 -86.28 74.03 -25.61
C THR A 189 -87.71 74.57 -25.56
N ASP A 190 -88.38 74.49 -24.41
CA ASP A 190 -89.75 75.00 -24.23
C ASP A 190 -89.81 76.53 -24.33
N SER A 191 -88.79 77.22 -23.81
CA SER A 191 -88.67 78.67 -23.91
C SER A 191 -88.46 79.13 -25.36
N LEU A 192 -87.62 78.43 -26.14
CA LEU A 192 -87.40 78.67 -27.56
C LEU A 192 -88.69 78.46 -28.36
N ILE A 193 -89.46 77.40 -28.06
CA ILE A 193 -90.75 77.14 -28.71
C ILE A 193 -91.75 78.27 -28.43
N ALA A 194 -91.85 78.72 -27.18
CA ALA A 194 -92.74 79.82 -26.81
C ALA A 194 -92.36 81.14 -27.52
N ARG A 195 -91.06 81.43 -27.61
CA ARG A 195 -90.56 82.62 -28.31
C ARG A 195 -90.76 82.53 -29.82
N ALA A 196 -90.53 81.38 -30.44
CA ALA A 196 -90.78 81.16 -31.85
C ALA A 196 -92.25 81.44 -32.20
N ARG A 197 -93.18 80.96 -31.36
CA ARG A 197 -94.63 81.24 -31.52
C ARG A 197 -94.95 82.74 -31.38
N GLN A 198 -94.30 83.44 -30.45
CA GLN A 198 -94.47 84.89 -30.29
C GLN A 198 -93.94 85.67 -31.51
N LEU A 199 -92.73 85.36 -31.97
CA LEU A 199 -92.12 86.00 -33.14
C LEU A 199 -92.96 85.76 -34.39
N ALA A 200 -93.46 84.55 -34.62
CA ALA A 200 -94.33 84.25 -35.76
C ALA A 200 -95.62 85.09 -35.76
N LYS A 201 -96.19 85.38 -34.58
CA LYS A 201 -97.38 86.25 -34.45
C LYS A 201 -97.05 87.71 -34.77
N LEU A 202 -95.97 88.24 -34.21
CA LEU A 202 -95.49 89.60 -34.51
C LEU A 202 -95.09 89.75 -35.99
N GLU A 203 -94.51 88.71 -36.57
CA GLU A 203 -94.14 88.68 -37.98
C GLU A 203 -95.38 88.66 -38.87
N SER A 204 -96.44 87.90 -38.56
CA SER A 204 -97.71 87.94 -39.29
C SER A 204 -98.28 89.36 -39.36
N ASP A 205 -98.28 90.08 -38.23
CA ASP A 205 -98.77 91.47 -38.15
C ASP A 205 -97.85 92.44 -38.92
N ALA A 206 -96.54 92.25 -38.82
CA ALA A 206 -95.55 93.00 -39.58
C ALA A 206 -95.56 92.64 -41.08
N LEU A 207 -95.98 91.44 -41.48
CA LEU A 207 -96.06 90.97 -42.86
C LEU A 207 -97.21 91.63 -43.59
N VAL A 208 -98.32 91.95 -42.91
CA VAL A 208 -99.41 92.78 -43.44
C VAL A 208 -98.93 94.21 -43.71
N GLN A 209 -98.11 94.77 -42.83
CA GLN A 209 -97.47 96.09 -43.03
C GLN A 209 -96.35 96.05 -44.09
N LYS A 210 -95.58 94.97 -44.14
CA LYS A 210 -94.47 94.78 -45.07
C LYS A 210 -94.90 94.32 -46.44
N THR A 211 -96.02 93.63 -46.67
CA THR A 211 -96.48 93.28 -48.03
C THR A 211 -96.70 94.53 -48.90
N SER A 212 -97.11 95.64 -48.27
CA SER A 212 -97.20 96.96 -48.91
C SER A 212 -95.82 97.59 -49.25
N THR A 213 -94.82 97.46 -48.37
CA THR A 213 -93.48 98.08 -48.55
C THR A 213 -92.46 97.16 -49.25
N ASN A 214 -92.62 95.85 -49.14
CA ASN A 214 -91.82 94.77 -49.73
C ASN A 214 -92.05 94.72 -51.24
N HIS A 215 -93.27 94.96 -51.76
CA HIS A 215 -93.47 95.05 -53.21
C HIS A 215 -92.53 96.08 -53.90
N ASN A 216 -92.21 97.19 -53.22
CA ASN A 216 -91.32 98.24 -53.72
C ASN A 216 -89.83 97.96 -53.46
N LEU A 217 -89.49 97.33 -52.33
CA LEU A 217 -88.11 96.96 -52.00
C LEU A 217 -87.65 95.68 -52.72
N HIS A 218 -88.54 94.74 -53.04
CA HIS A 218 -88.23 93.47 -53.74
C HIS A 218 -87.57 93.71 -55.10
N LYS A 219 -88.03 94.72 -55.84
CA LYS A 219 -87.44 95.13 -57.12
C LYS A 219 -86.02 95.67 -56.97
N LYS A 220 -85.72 96.37 -55.88
CA LYS A 220 -84.40 96.99 -55.61
C LYS A 220 -83.42 96.02 -54.94
N MET A 221 -83.95 95.11 -54.11
CA MET A 221 -83.21 94.06 -53.41
C MET A 221 -82.72 92.97 -54.35
N LYS A 222 -83.52 92.59 -55.37
CA LYS A 222 -83.16 91.54 -56.33
C LYS A 222 -81.85 91.85 -57.07
N LEU A 223 -81.68 93.10 -57.50
CA LEU A 223 -80.49 93.58 -58.22
C LEU A 223 -79.22 93.57 -57.36
N LEU A 224 -79.32 93.94 -56.08
CA LEU A 224 -78.17 93.99 -55.16
C LEU A 224 -77.81 92.61 -54.59
N LYS A 225 -78.80 91.71 -54.42
CA LYS A 225 -78.57 90.31 -53.99
C LYS A 225 -77.72 89.54 -54.99
N GLU A 226 -77.97 89.69 -56.29
CA GLU A 226 -77.21 88.99 -57.34
C GLU A 226 -75.73 89.44 -57.37
N GLN A 227 -75.45 90.72 -57.12
CA GLN A 227 -74.08 91.24 -57.03
C GLN A 227 -73.36 90.81 -55.74
N LEU A 228 -74.05 90.78 -54.60
CA LEU A 228 -73.48 90.38 -53.32
C LEU A 228 -73.17 88.87 -53.30
N GLN A 229 -74.09 88.04 -53.78
CA GLN A 229 -73.91 86.58 -53.87
C GLN A 229 -72.69 86.19 -54.72
N SER A 230 -72.41 86.93 -55.80
CA SER A 230 -71.22 86.71 -56.64
C SER A 230 -69.92 86.97 -55.88
N LYS A 231 -69.87 88.00 -55.02
CA LYS A 231 -68.67 88.32 -54.22
C LYS A 231 -68.54 87.45 -52.97
N GLU A 232 -69.65 87.08 -52.33
CA GLU A 232 -69.68 86.14 -51.19
C GLU A 232 -69.14 84.77 -51.61
N LEU A 233 -69.57 84.26 -52.78
CA LEU A 233 -69.06 83.00 -53.32
C LEU A 233 -67.54 83.03 -53.55
N HIS A 234 -67.00 84.16 -54.04
CA HIS A 234 -65.57 84.31 -54.25
C HIS A 234 -64.78 84.34 -52.93
N ILE A 235 -65.30 85.02 -51.92
CA ILE A 235 -64.70 85.09 -50.58
C ILE A 235 -64.73 83.72 -49.90
N GLU A 236 -65.84 82.99 -50.00
CA GLU A 236 -65.95 81.62 -49.46
C GLU A 236 -64.95 80.67 -50.13
N LEU A 237 -64.79 80.75 -51.45
CA LEU A 237 -63.79 79.95 -52.18
C LEU A 237 -62.36 80.26 -51.72
N LEU A 238 -62.02 81.54 -51.50
CA LEU A 238 -60.71 81.94 -51.01
C LEU A 238 -60.47 81.48 -49.56
N ARG A 239 -61.45 81.65 -48.67
CA ARG A 239 -61.35 81.17 -47.27
C ARG A 239 -61.18 79.66 -47.19
N LYS A 240 -61.92 78.91 -48.01
CA LYS A 240 -61.78 77.45 -48.10
C LYS A 240 -60.39 77.04 -48.60
N LYS A 241 -59.83 77.78 -49.57
CA LYS A 241 -58.47 77.53 -50.08
C LYS A 241 -57.38 77.85 -49.05
N ILE A 242 -57.57 78.89 -48.23
CA ILE A 242 -56.68 79.22 -47.12
C ILE A 242 -56.74 78.14 -46.04
N ALA A 243 -57.93 77.76 -45.56
CA ALA A 243 -58.08 76.71 -44.55
C ALA A 243 -57.48 75.37 -45.00
N GLN A 244 -57.69 74.98 -46.26
CA GLN A 244 -57.07 73.79 -46.85
C GLN A 244 -55.54 73.88 -46.92
N GLN A 245 -54.98 75.08 -47.11
CA GLN A 245 -53.54 75.28 -47.13
C GLN A 245 -52.96 75.21 -45.71
N ASP A 246 -53.64 75.81 -44.73
CA ASP A 246 -53.25 75.77 -43.32
C ASP A 246 -53.27 74.32 -42.78
N GLU A 247 -54.32 73.53 -43.07
CA GLU A 247 -54.38 72.11 -42.68
C GLU A 247 -53.24 71.29 -43.31
N LYS A 248 -52.91 71.54 -44.58
CA LYS A 248 -51.77 70.88 -45.26
C LYS A 248 -50.44 71.25 -44.63
N GLU A 249 -50.28 72.49 -44.15
CA GLU A 249 -49.08 72.93 -43.48
C GLU A 249 -48.95 72.35 -42.06
N HIS A 250 -50.04 72.32 -41.30
CA HIS A 250 -50.07 71.71 -39.96
C HIS A 250 -49.77 70.20 -40.02
N THR A 251 -50.38 69.48 -40.97
CA THR A 251 -50.09 68.05 -41.18
C THR A 251 -48.65 67.82 -41.61
N ARG A 252 -48.10 68.67 -42.49
CA ARG A 252 -46.68 68.60 -42.88
C ARG A 252 -45.73 68.86 -41.70
N SER A 253 -46.08 69.79 -40.81
CA SER A 253 -45.28 70.10 -39.61
C SER A 253 -45.32 68.97 -38.58
N ALA A 254 -46.48 68.35 -38.34
CA ALA A 254 -46.60 67.21 -37.43
C ALA A 254 -45.78 66.01 -37.94
N LEU A 255 -45.88 65.69 -39.23
CA LEU A 255 -45.10 64.61 -39.86
C LEU A 255 -43.59 64.87 -39.81
N ALA A 256 -43.14 66.13 -39.79
CA ALA A 256 -41.73 66.46 -39.64
C ALA A 256 -41.23 66.17 -38.22
N ILE A 257 -42.02 66.49 -37.19
CA ILE A 257 -41.69 66.20 -35.79
C ILE A 257 -41.64 64.68 -35.55
N ASP A 258 -42.65 63.94 -36.00
CA ASP A 258 -42.69 62.48 -35.88
C ASP A 258 -41.48 61.82 -36.58
N ARG A 259 -41.08 62.37 -37.73
CA ARG A 259 -39.88 61.92 -38.46
C ARG A 259 -38.61 62.17 -37.66
N ASP A 260 -38.44 63.35 -37.06
CA ASP A 260 -37.26 63.69 -36.27
C ASP A 260 -37.16 62.83 -35.00
N ASP A 261 -38.28 62.56 -34.33
CA ASP A 261 -38.36 61.65 -33.20
C ASP A 261 -38.01 60.20 -33.62
N ALA A 262 -38.51 59.74 -34.77
CA ALA A 262 -38.12 58.45 -35.34
C ALA A 262 -36.62 58.38 -35.66
N ILE A 263 -36.02 59.45 -36.17
CA ILE A 263 -34.57 59.50 -36.44
C ILE A 263 -33.77 59.39 -35.13
N ILE A 264 -34.16 60.11 -34.07
CA ILE A 264 -33.48 60.06 -32.77
C ILE A 264 -33.57 58.65 -32.16
N THR A 265 -34.73 58.00 -32.24
CA THR A 265 -34.89 56.63 -31.74
C THR A 265 -34.03 55.63 -32.52
N VAL A 266 -33.98 55.73 -33.85
CA VAL A 266 -33.11 54.91 -34.70
C VAL A 266 -31.64 55.12 -34.33
N GLN A 267 -31.18 56.36 -34.15
CA GLN A 267 -29.80 56.65 -33.75
C GLN A 267 -29.45 56.07 -32.36
N LYS A 268 -30.36 56.13 -31.39
CA LYS A 268 -30.18 55.51 -30.06
C LYS A 268 -30.07 53.99 -30.16
N LEU A 269 -30.94 53.37 -30.96
CA LEU A 269 -30.93 51.93 -31.20
C LEU A 269 -29.63 51.51 -31.92
N GLN A 270 -29.19 52.27 -32.91
CA GLN A 270 -27.95 52.01 -33.65
C GLN A 270 -26.72 52.05 -32.73
N LYS A 271 -26.61 53.04 -31.84
CA LYS A 271 -25.56 53.06 -30.81
C LYS A 271 -25.61 51.86 -29.87
N LYS A 272 -26.82 51.37 -29.53
CA LYS A 272 -26.97 50.16 -28.70
C LYS A 272 -26.52 48.91 -29.47
N VAL A 273 -26.85 48.81 -30.75
CA VAL A 273 -26.39 47.72 -31.64
C VAL A 273 -24.87 47.73 -31.75
N GLU A 274 -24.24 48.87 -31.97
CA GLU A 274 -22.77 49.00 -32.03
C GLU A 274 -22.10 48.52 -30.74
N ARG A 275 -22.62 48.93 -29.57
CA ARG A 275 -22.11 48.47 -28.26
C ARG A 275 -22.24 46.95 -28.09
N LEU A 276 -23.39 46.40 -28.46
CA LEU A 276 -23.64 44.95 -28.38
C LEU A 276 -22.74 44.17 -29.37
N GLN A 277 -22.51 44.71 -30.56
CA GLN A 277 -21.59 44.13 -31.54
C GLN A 277 -20.14 44.14 -31.02
N HIS A 278 -19.71 45.21 -30.37
CA HIS A 278 -18.37 45.28 -29.79
C HIS A 278 -18.19 44.27 -28.66
N ALA A 279 -19.15 44.19 -27.72
CA ALA A 279 -19.14 43.22 -26.63
C ALA A 279 -19.17 41.76 -27.16
N LEU A 280 -19.96 41.50 -28.20
CA LEU A 280 -19.97 40.19 -28.88
C LEU A 280 -18.60 39.88 -29.52
N GLY A 281 -17.93 40.89 -30.07
CA GLY A 281 -16.57 40.78 -30.60
C GLY A 281 -15.57 40.37 -29.51
N ASP A 282 -15.60 41.04 -28.36
CA ASP A 282 -14.71 40.75 -27.23
C ASP A 282 -14.93 39.33 -26.70
N GLU A 283 -16.18 38.89 -26.57
CA GLU A 283 -16.49 37.52 -26.17
C GLU A 283 -16.03 36.49 -27.22
N ARG A 284 -16.15 36.78 -28.52
CA ARG A 284 -15.59 35.91 -29.58
C ARG A 284 -14.08 35.78 -29.48
N VAL A 285 -13.37 36.87 -29.16
CA VAL A 285 -11.92 36.84 -28.94
C VAL A 285 -11.57 35.97 -27.73
N LYS A 286 -12.29 36.12 -26.61
CA LYS A 286 -12.12 35.26 -25.42
C LYS A 286 -12.36 33.79 -25.74
N VAL A 287 -13.41 33.46 -26.50
CA VAL A 287 -13.69 32.09 -26.93
C VAL A 287 -12.54 31.52 -27.76
N THR A 288 -12.01 32.29 -28.70
CA THR A 288 -10.84 31.87 -29.50
C THR A 288 -9.61 31.67 -28.63
N GLN A 289 -9.36 32.55 -27.66
CA GLN A 289 -8.24 32.43 -26.72
C GLN A 289 -8.37 31.18 -25.82
N LEU A 290 -9.56 30.91 -25.29
CA LEU A 290 -9.84 29.70 -24.51
C LEU A 290 -9.67 28.42 -25.35
N LYS A 291 -10.07 28.45 -26.63
CA LYS A 291 -9.82 27.33 -27.56
C LYS A 291 -8.32 27.10 -27.79
N ALA A 292 -7.53 28.16 -27.92
CA ALA A 292 -6.07 28.05 -28.03
C ALA A 292 -5.45 27.47 -26.75
N GLN A 293 -5.84 27.97 -25.57
CA GLN A 293 -5.39 27.42 -24.28
C GLN A 293 -5.78 25.94 -24.10
N LEU A 294 -6.97 25.56 -24.57
CA LEU A 294 -7.41 24.16 -24.55
C LEU A 294 -6.54 23.29 -25.47
N ALA A 295 -6.17 23.78 -26.65
CA ALA A 295 -5.26 23.10 -27.56
C ALA A 295 -3.86 22.94 -26.94
N ASP A 296 -3.32 23.97 -26.30
CA ASP A 296 -2.03 23.92 -25.60
C ASP A 296 -2.06 22.93 -24.43
N THR A 297 -3.16 22.92 -23.67
CA THR A 297 -3.37 21.96 -22.57
C THR A 297 -3.43 20.52 -23.09
N ASN A 298 -4.12 20.30 -24.22
CA ASN A 298 -4.16 18.98 -24.85
C ASN A 298 -2.77 18.55 -25.33
N GLN A 299 -1.98 19.47 -25.88
CA GLN A 299 -0.59 19.18 -26.29
C GLN A 299 0.29 18.80 -25.09
N LEU A 300 0.19 19.54 -23.99
CA LEU A 300 0.90 19.21 -22.74
C LEU A 300 0.47 17.85 -22.18
N LYS A 301 -0.82 17.50 -22.29
CA LYS A 301 -1.33 16.19 -21.87
C LYS A 301 -0.74 15.06 -22.72
N ILE A 302 -0.60 15.24 -24.03
CA ILE A 302 0.07 14.26 -24.92
C ILE A 302 1.52 14.07 -24.49
N VAL A 303 2.27 15.17 -24.31
CA VAL A 303 3.68 15.10 -23.87
C VAL A 303 3.81 14.41 -22.52
N THR A 304 2.90 14.67 -21.59
CA THR A 304 2.90 14.04 -20.25
C THR A 304 2.62 12.54 -20.35
N LEU A 305 1.71 12.11 -21.25
CA LEU A 305 1.45 10.69 -21.50
C LEU A 305 2.66 9.99 -22.12
N ASP A 306 3.36 10.63 -23.05
CA ASP A 306 4.58 10.09 -23.65
C ASP A 306 5.72 9.97 -22.63
N GLN A 307 5.90 11.00 -21.79
CA GLN A 307 6.86 10.94 -20.68
C GLN A 307 6.53 9.83 -19.69
N ARG A 308 5.25 9.64 -19.35
CA ARG A 308 4.79 8.55 -18.48
C ARG A 308 5.12 7.20 -19.09
N LYS A 309 4.84 7.00 -20.38
CA LYS A 309 5.20 5.77 -21.10
C LYS A 309 6.70 5.52 -21.06
N LYS A 310 7.52 6.57 -21.24
CA LYS A 310 8.97 6.45 -21.15
C LYS A 310 9.46 6.06 -19.74
N ILE A 311 8.82 6.60 -18.71
CA ILE A 311 9.08 6.23 -17.31
C ILE A 311 8.72 4.76 -17.08
N ASP A 312 7.57 4.30 -17.57
CA ASP A 312 7.14 2.91 -17.45
C ASP A 312 8.14 1.97 -18.17
N ASP A 313 8.56 2.30 -19.38
CA ASP A 313 9.58 1.56 -20.13
C ASP A 313 10.91 1.48 -19.35
N LEU A 314 11.35 2.60 -18.77
CA LEU A 314 12.57 2.63 -17.95
C LEU A 314 12.39 1.83 -16.65
N SER A 315 11.23 1.88 -16.01
CA SER A 315 10.92 1.09 -14.82
C SER A 315 11.00 -0.40 -15.12
N THR A 316 10.38 -0.85 -16.21
CA THR A 316 10.48 -2.27 -16.62
C THR A 316 11.91 -2.68 -16.95
N TYR A 317 12.73 -1.77 -17.48
CA TYR A 317 14.15 -2.02 -17.72
C TYR A 317 14.94 -2.13 -16.40
N VAL A 318 14.66 -1.26 -15.43
CA VAL A 318 15.23 -1.33 -14.08
C VAL A 318 14.84 -2.64 -13.39
N ASP A 319 13.60 -3.10 -13.51
CA ASP A 319 13.15 -4.37 -12.95
C ASP A 319 13.89 -5.57 -13.57
N LYS A 320 14.09 -5.56 -14.90
CA LYS A 320 14.91 -6.55 -15.61
C LYS A 320 16.37 -6.53 -15.15
N LEU A 321 16.93 -5.34 -14.92
CA LEU A 321 18.28 -5.21 -14.38
C LEU A 321 18.35 -5.72 -12.93
N SER A 322 17.35 -5.42 -12.09
CA SER A 322 17.29 -5.88 -10.71
C SER A 322 17.20 -7.41 -10.63
N THR A 323 16.32 -8.02 -11.42
CA THR A 323 16.21 -9.49 -11.49
C THR A 323 17.50 -10.14 -11.97
N THR A 324 18.17 -9.54 -12.96
CA THR A 324 19.49 -10.01 -13.42
C THR A 324 20.56 -9.86 -12.33
N LYS A 325 20.59 -8.72 -11.63
CA LYS A 325 21.49 -8.43 -10.51
C LYS A 325 21.29 -9.45 -9.39
N ASP A 326 20.06 -9.74 -9.00
CA ASP A 326 19.75 -10.68 -7.93
C ASP A 326 20.14 -12.11 -8.33
N ARG A 327 19.91 -12.51 -9.59
CA ARG A 327 20.38 -13.79 -10.13
C ARG A 327 21.90 -13.90 -10.11
N GLN A 328 22.61 -12.84 -10.51
CA GLN A 328 24.09 -12.80 -10.43
C GLN A 328 24.58 -12.83 -8.98
N ARG A 329 23.91 -12.10 -8.07
CA ARG A 329 24.22 -12.11 -6.64
C ARG A 329 24.03 -13.51 -6.03
N GLN A 330 22.99 -14.23 -6.44
CA GLN A 330 22.77 -15.60 -6.00
C GLN A 330 23.84 -16.56 -6.54
N LYS A 331 24.23 -16.43 -7.83
CA LYS A 331 25.35 -17.18 -8.40
C LYS A 331 26.66 -16.91 -7.66
N LEU A 332 26.99 -15.64 -7.39
CA LEU A 332 28.18 -15.27 -6.61
C LEU A 332 28.12 -15.83 -5.19
N SER A 333 26.95 -15.88 -4.57
CA SER A 333 26.75 -16.52 -3.26
C SER A 333 27.03 -18.02 -3.31
N CYS A 334 26.55 -18.73 -4.34
CA CYS A 334 26.85 -20.15 -4.55
C CYS A 334 28.36 -20.37 -4.76
N LEU A 335 28.98 -19.64 -5.69
CA LEU A 335 30.42 -19.72 -5.94
C LEU A 335 31.26 -19.40 -4.69
N LYS A 336 30.84 -18.42 -3.88
CA LYS A 336 31.51 -18.08 -2.63
C LYS A 336 31.41 -19.22 -1.61
N LYS A 337 30.28 -19.92 -1.53
CA LYS A 337 30.12 -21.10 -0.68
C LYS A 337 30.98 -22.26 -1.18
N GLU A 338 30.97 -22.53 -2.48
CA GLU A 338 31.82 -23.56 -3.10
C GLU A 338 33.30 -23.27 -2.87
N LEU A 339 33.75 -22.02 -3.09
CA LEU A 339 35.12 -21.61 -2.81
C LEU A 339 35.49 -21.85 -1.35
N LYS A 340 34.62 -21.47 -0.40
CA LYS A 340 34.83 -21.71 1.03
C LYS A 340 34.92 -23.20 1.37
N MET A 341 34.12 -24.04 0.72
CA MET A 341 34.23 -25.50 0.87
C MET A 341 35.57 -26.00 0.34
N THR A 342 35.97 -25.59 -0.87
CA THR A 342 37.27 -26.00 -1.44
C THR A 342 38.47 -25.48 -0.65
N GLU A 343 38.37 -24.28 -0.07
CA GLU A 343 39.40 -23.70 0.80
C GLU A 343 39.50 -24.46 2.11
N ASN A 344 38.37 -24.83 2.71
CA ASN A 344 38.34 -25.70 3.89
C ASN A 344 38.92 -27.08 3.58
N ASP A 345 38.50 -27.72 2.49
CA ASP A 345 38.99 -29.03 2.07
C ASP A 345 40.50 -29.00 1.82
N ALA A 346 40.99 -27.98 1.10
CA ALA A 346 42.41 -27.76 0.88
C ALA A 346 43.17 -27.46 2.19
N GLY A 347 42.56 -26.72 3.13
CA GLY A 347 43.08 -26.45 4.45
C GLY A 347 43.19 -27.71 5.31
N GLU A 348 42.17 -28.56 5.31
CA GLU A 348 42.18 -29.87 5.97
C GLU A 348 43.24 -30.79 5.37
N HIS A 349 43.36 -30.83 4.03
CA HIS A 349 44.40 -31.58 3.32
C HIS A 349 45.81 -31.07 3.66
N SER A 350 46.00 -29.76 3.70
CA SER A 350 47.27 -29.14 4.12
C SER A 350 47.60 -29.45 5.59
N SER A 351 46.60 -29.45 6.47
CA SER A 351 46.75 -29.83 7.87
C SER A 351 47.13 -31.31 8.03
N THR A 352 46.47 -32.21 7.30
CA THR A 352 46.83 -33.64 7.29
C THR A 352 48.23 -33.88 6.74
N LEU A 353 48.60 -33.23 5.64
CA LEU A 353 49.96 -33.29 5.10
C LEU A 353 50.99 -32.76 6.10
N LYS A 354 50.71 -31.66 6.81
CA LYS A 354 51.56 -31.18 7.90
C LYS A 354 51.68 -32.19 9.03
N MET A 355 50.59 -32.83 9.44
CA MET A 355 50.62 -33.89 10.45
C MET A 355 51.48 -35.08 10.00
N GLN A 356 51.31 -35.53 8.76
CA GLN A 356 52.12 -36.61 8.15
C GLN A 356 53.60 -36.22 8.06
N LEU A 357 53.91 -35.00 7.62
CA LEU A 357 55.27 -34.48 7.54
C LEU A 357 55.92 -34.42 8.93
N ASN A 358 55.18 -33.98 9.96
CA ASN A 358 55.66 -33.96 11.34
C ASN A 358 55.93 -35.37 11.86
N ALA A 359 55.05 -36.34 11.56
CA ALA A 359 55.26 -37.74 11.90
C ALA A 359 56.53 -38.29 11.23
N LEU A 360 56.68 -38.12 9.91
CA LEU A 360 57.89 -38.52 9.17
C LEU A 360 59.16 -37.81 9.68
N THR A 361 59.05 -36.53 10.06
CA THR A 361 60.17 -35.77 10.64
C THR A 361 60.58 -36.34 11.98
N ASN A 362 59.62 -36.76 12.82
CA ASN A 362 59.89 -37.40 14.10
C ASN A 362 60.49 -38.80 13.92
N ASP A 363 59.98 -39.58 12.97
CA ASP A 363 60.55 -40.88 12.60
C ASP A 363 61.98 -40.72 12.07
N LEU A 364 62.24 -39.70 11.26
CA LEU A 364 63.58 -39.39 10.75
C LEU A 364 64.53 -38.96 11.87
N LYS A 365 64.07 -38.15 12.84
CA LYS A 365 64.85 -37.83 14.04
C LYS A 365 65.15 -39.08 14.88
N SER A 366 64.17 -39.97 15.05
CA SER A 366 64.32 -41.24 15.76
C SER A 366 65.35 -42.14 15.05
N ASN A 367 65.20 -42.33 13.75
CA ASN A 367 66.14 -43.11 12.92
C ASN A 367 67.54 -42.50 12.94
N LYS A 368 67.66 -41.16 12.90
CA LYS A 368 68.95 -40.49 13.05
C LYS A 368 69.58 -40.79 14.41
N SER A 369 68.81 -40.74 15.50
CA SER A 369 69.30 -41.11 16.83
C SER A 369 69.71 -42.57 16.91
N LEU A 370 68.97 -43.48 16.28
CA LEU A 370 69.32 -44.91 16.20
C LEU A 370 70.60 -45.11 15.38
N LEU A 371 70.74 -44.39 14.26
CA LEU A 371 71.94 -44.42 13.43
C LEU A 371 73.16 -43.87 14.19
N ASP A 372 73.02 -42.76 14.91
CA ASP A 372 74.08 -42.20 15.75
C ASP A 372 74.49 -43.19 16.85
N GLU A 373 73.55 -43.93 17.44
CA GLU A 373 73.82 -44.98 18.41
C GLU A 373 74.55 -46.19 17.79
N VAL A 374 74.14 -46.64 16.59
CA VAL A 374 74.84 -47.68 15.83
C VAL A 374 76.25 -47.23 15.49
N ASN A 375 76.42 -46.00 15.02
CA ASN A 375 77.72 -45.43 14.67
C ASN A 375 78.65 -45.30 15.90
N ARG A 376 78.09 -44.98 17.09
CA ARG A 376 78.83 -45.05 18.35
C ARG A 376 79.28 -46.47 18.70
N ARG A 377 78.40 -47.48 18.55
CA ARG A 377 78.75 -48.89 18.77
C ARG A 377 79.77 -49.39 17.77
N GLU A 378 79.63 -49.02 16.51
CA GLU A 378 80.58 -49.34 15.45
C GLU A 378 81.95 -48.73 15.78
N LYS A 379 82.00 -47.45 16.17
CA LYS A 379 83.24 -46.83 16.63
C LYS A 379 83.85 -47.57 17.83
N GLN A 380 83.06 -47.93 18.83
CA GLN A 380 83.54 -48.74 19.95
C GLN A 380 84.09 -50.11 19.50
N LEU A 381 83.46 -50.76 18.54
CA LEU A 381 83.93 -52.02 17.96
C LEU A 381 85.22 -51.84 17.17
N VAL A 382 85.35 -50.76 16.39
CA VAL A 382 86.58 -50.40 15.68
C VAL A 382 87.70 -50.11 16.67
N ASP A 383 87.45 -49.27 17.68
CA ASP A 383 88.41 -48.94 18.75
C ASP A 383 88.85 -50.23 19.49
N PHE A 384 87.90 -51.13 19.79
CA PHE A 384 88.20 -52.43 20.38
C PHE A 384 89.04 -53.30 19.44
N ARG A 385 88.70 -53.36 18.15
CA ARG A 385 89.47 -54.08 17.11
C ARG A 385 90.89 -53.56 17.03
N GLU A 386 91.05 -52.25 17.10
CA GLU A 386 92.34 -51.56 17.07
C GLU A 386 93.19 -51.90 18.30
N VAL A 387 92.58 -51.89 19.49
CA VAL A 387 93.24 -52.30 20.74
C VAL A 387 93.68 -53.76 20.68
N VAL A 388 92.80 -54.68 20.25
CA VAL A 388 93.13 -56.12 20.11
C VAL A 388 94.25 -56.33 19.09
N ALA A 389 94.19 -55.66 17.95
CA ALA A 389 95.24 -55.70 16.95
C ALA A 389 96.60 -55.24 17.51
N ARG A 390 96.61 -54.12 18.25
CA ARG A 390 97.81 -53.58 18.91
C ARG A 390 98.36 -54.55 19.95
N MET A 391 97.50 -55.19 20.75
CA MET A 391 97.91 -56.23 21.72
C MET A 391 98.51 -57.47 21.04
N LEU A 392 98.11 -57.78 19.80
CA LEU A 392 98.63 -58.92 19.03
C LEU A 392 99.86 -58.58 18.17
N GLY A 393 100.41 -57.37 18.30
CA GLY A 393 101.57 -56.91 17.52
C GLY A 393 101.30 -56.82 16.02
N LEU A 394 100.03 -56.58 15.64
CA LEU A 394 99.65 -56.24 14.27
C LEU A 394 99.91 -54.75 14.03
N ASP A 395 100.41 -54.41 12.84
CA ASP A 395 100.63 -53.01 12.48
C ASP A 395 99.28 -52.31 12.21
N VAL A 396 98.99 -51.35 13.08
CA VAL A 396 97.73 -50.60 13.12
C VAL A 396 97.76 -49.40 12.17
N THR A 397 98.92 -49.07 11.57
CA THR A 397 99.06 -47.94 10.64
C THR A 397 98.50 -48.22 9.24
N SER A 398 98.20 -49.50 8.94
CA SER A 398 97.58 -49.91 7.68
C SER A 398 96.05 -49.78 7.73
N LEU A 399 95.48 -49.26 6.65
CA LEU A 399 94.04 -49.14 6.46
C LEU A 399 93.38 -50.53 6.55
N ALA A 400 92.62 -50.74 7.64
CA ALA A 400 91.82 -51.92 7.95
C ALA A 400 92.58 -53.26 8.01
N ILE A 401 92.91 -53.70 9.23
CA ILE A 401 93.37 -55.07 9.50
C ILE A 401 92.20 -56.05 9.27
N PRO A 402 92.31 -57.04 8.37
CA PRO A 402 91.25 -58.01 8.14
C PRO A 402 90.98 -58.88 9.37
N ASP A 403 89.70 -59.16 9.65
CA ASP A 403 89.30 -59.91 10.86
C ASP A 403 89.98 -61.29 10.95
N TYR A 404 90.24 -61.94 9.81
CA TYR A 404 90.91 -63.24 9.77
C TYR A 404 92.37 -63.18 10.26
N GLU A 405 93.08 -62.05 10.18
CA GLU A 405 94.46 -61.92 10.66
C GLU A 405 94.52 -61.81 12.18
N ILE A 406 93.60 -61.04 12.76
CA ILE A 406 93.40 -60.94 14.22
C ILE A 406 93.02 -62.32 14.77
N ILE A 407 92.06 -63.00 14.13
CA ILE A 407 91.63 -64.34 14.49
C ILE A 407 92.80 -65.33 14.38
N SER A 408 93.56 -65.32 13.27
CA SER A 408 94.68 -66.25 13.08
C SER A 408 95.82 -66.06 14.10
N ARG A 409 96.11 -64.81 14.50
CA ARG A 409 97.09 -64.50 15.56
C ARG A 409 96.58 -64.87 16.95
N LEU A 410 95.32 -64.60 17.28
CA LEU A 410 94.69 -65.09 18.50
C LEU A 410 94.72 -66.61 18.57
N GLU A 411 94.35 -67.30 17.50
CA GLU A 411 94.44 -68.75 17.43
C GLU A 411 95.88 -69.25 17.57
N LYS A 412 96.89 -68.58 16.98
CA LYS A 412 98.31 -68.92 17.21
C LYS A 412 98.73 -68.70 18.66
N LEU A 413 98.28 -67.63 19.30
CA LEU A 413 98.58 -67.31 20.71
C LEU A 413 97.91 -68.31 21.65
N ILE A 414 96.66 -68.70 21.35
CA ILE A 414 95.91 -69.76 22.04
C ILE A 414 96.58 -71.13 21.81
N ARG A 415 97.01 -71.45 20.58
CA ARG A 415 97.77 -72.68 20.28
C ARG A 415 99.12 -72.70 21.01
N ASN A 416 99.84 -71.58 21.04
CA ASN A 416 101.11 -71.44 21.78
C ASN A 416 100.92 -71.49 23.29
N HIS A 417 99.81 -70.99 23.83
CA HIS A 417 99.45 -71.16 25.24
C HIS A 417 99.03 -72.61 25.54
N HIS A 418 98.39 -73.32 24.62
CA HIS A 418 98.11 -74.75 24.78
C HIS A 418 99.39 -75.61 24.69
N ILE A 419 100.37 -75.22 23.85
CA ILE A 419 101.68 -75.89 23.74
C ILE A 419 102.60 -75.52 24.94
N GLY A 420 102.52 -74.27 25.43
CA GLY A 420 103.25 -73.78 26.60
C GLY A 420 102.67 -74.27 27.93
N ALA A 421 101.35 -74.42 28.05
CA ALA A 421 100.71 -75.02 29.21
C ALA A 421 100.93 -76.56 29.26
N ALA A 422 101.09 -77.22 28.10
CA ALA A 422 101.52 -78.62 28.04
C ALA A 422 103.00 -78.82 28.40
N ALA A 423 103.86 -77.80 28.19
CA ALA A 423 105.28 -77.83 28.60
C ALA A 423 105.51 -77.34 30.05
N GLY A 424 104.63 -76.50 30.59
CA GLY A 424 104.67 -76.02 31.99
C GLY A 424 104.26 -77.07 33.01
N ALA A 425 103.34 -77.99 32.65
CA ALA A 425 102.93 -79.09 33.53
C ALA A 425 104.00 -80.19 33.74
N GLY A 426 105.10 -80.18 32.96
CA GLY A 426 106.23 -81.12 33.10
C GLY A 426 107.37 -80.61 33.98
N LEU A 427 107.48 -79.29 34.20
CA LEU A 427 108.57 -78.68 34.97
C LEU A 427 108.19 -78.41 36.44
N ASP A 428 106.92 -78.16 36.75
CA ASP A 428 106.45 -78.02 38.14
C ASP A 428 106.53 -79.34 38.94
N ARG A 429 106.46 -80.50 38.27
CA ARG A 429 106.53 -81.82 38.93
C ARG A 429 107.95 -82.29 39.25
N SER A 430 108.99 -81.67 38.66
CA SER A 430 110.40 -82.00 38.92
C SER A 430 111.13 -80.97 39.80
N LEU A 431 110.50 -79.83 40.10
CA LEU A 431 111.04 -78.80 41.01
C LEU A 431 110.53 -78.92 42.47
N GLU A 432 109.35 -79.50 42.71
CA GLU A 432 108.85 -79.78 44.07
C GLU A 432 109.57 -80.94 44.79
N LEU A 433 110.23 -81.83 44.05
CA LEU A 433 110.99 -82.97 44.62
C LEU A 433 112.46 -82.65 44.95
N MET A 434 112.99 -81.50 44.51
CA MET A 434 114.38 -81.07 44.81
C MET A 434 114.46 -80.00 45.91
N ASN A 435 113.36 -79.31 46.22
CA ASN A 435 113.36 -78.17 47.14
C ASN A 435 113.02 -78.54 48.61
N GLN A 436 112.93 -79.84 48.93
CA GLN A 436 112.63 -80.36 50.27
C GLN A 436 113.87 -80.64 51.15
N ARG A 437 115.10 -80.36 50.70
CA ARG A 437 116.31 -80.76 51.46
C ARG A 437 117.44 -79.74 51.62
N PHE A 438 117.27 -78.47 51.25
CA PHE A 438 118.38 -77.50 51.33
C PHE A 438 118.21 -76.28 52.25
N ALA A 439 117.09 -76.05 52.95
CA ALA A 439 117.05 -74.87 53.83
C ALA A 439 116.06 -75.00 54.99
N ALA A 440 116.26 -76.04 55.80
CA ALA A 440 115.97 -75.97 57.23
C ALA A 440 117.26 -75.52 57.92
N GLY A 441 117.25 -74.31 58.48
CA GLY A 441 118.39 -73.80 59.25
C GLY A 441 118.52 -72.29 59.20
N TYR A 442 117.51 -71.56 59.68
CA TYR A 442 117.64 -70.42 60.59
C TYR A 442 116.22 -70.05 61.02
N GLU A 443 115.90 -70.43 62.26
CA GLU A 443 114.67 -70.09 62.97
C GLU A 443 114.72 -68.66 63.55
N ASN A 444 113.52 -68.22 63.94
CA ASN A 444 113.18 -67.11 64.83
C ASN A 444 113.08 -65.74 64.12
N GLU A 445 112.02 -64.95 64.27
CA GLU A 445 111.05 -64.90 65.36
C GLU A 445 109.89 -63.92 65.01
N ILE A 446 108.77 -64.09 65.73
CA ILE A 446 107.70 -63.11 66.00
C ILE A 446 106.51 -63.04 65.02
N ASN A 447 105.45 -63.71 65.45
CA ASN A 447 104.05 -63.38 65.21
C ASN A 447 103.67 -62.17 66.10
N PRO A 448 102.78 -61.25 65.70
CA PRO A 448 101.43 -61.39 66.25
C PRO A 448 100.28 -60.92 65.34
N VAL A 449 99.17 -61.66 65.39
CA VAL A 449 97.81 -61.24 65.78
C VAL A 449 97.37 -59.80 65.39
N TYR A 450 96.26 -59.66 64.65
CA TYR A 450 95.07 -58.92 65.13
C TYR A 450 93.81 -59.11 64.25
N HIS A 451 92.69 -59.12 64.97
CA HIS A 451 91.28 -59.24 64.60
C HIS A 451 90.75 -57.84 64.17
N PRO A 452 89.43 -57.54 64.17
CA PRO A 452 88.53 -57.37 63.02
C PRO A 452 88.00 -55.90 62.84
N GLN A 453 86.96 -55.75 62.00
CA GLN A 453 85.88 -54.72 62.05
C GLN A 453 86.02 -53.36 61.28
N PRO A 454 84.85 -52.76 60.88
CA PRO A 454 84.65 -51.57 60.01
C PRO A 454 84.64 -50.29 60.91
N PRO A 455 83.82 -49.21 60.77
CA PRO A 455 83.01 -48.59 59.71
C PRO A 455 83.29 -47.06 59.58
N LEU A 456 82.31 -46.33 59.01
CA LEU A 456 81.88 -44.96 59.35
C LEU A 456 81.99 -43.96 58.19
N THR A 457 80.84 -43.67 57.55
CA THR A 457 80.06 -42.42 57.74
C THR A 457 80.54 -41.30 56.83
N ARG A 458 79.70 -40.51 56.18
CA ARG A 458 78.43 -39.92 56.59
C ARG A 458 77.63 -39.68 55.29
N SER A 459 76.40 -40.16 55.18
CA SER A 459 75.19 -39.41 55.56
C SER A 459 74.94 -38.24 54.59
N ARG A 460 73.82 -38.13 53.90
CA ARG A 460 72.44 -38.15 54.41
C ARG A 460 71.50 -38.22 53.19
N THR A 461 70.59 -39.18 53.13
CA THR A 461 69.13 -39.02 53.40
C THR A 461 68.43 -37.99 52.51
N ALA A 462 67.21 -38.17 52.02
CA ALA A 462 66.23 -39.22 52.19
C ALA A 462 65.05 -38.91 51.24
N SER A 463 64.54 -39.99 50.66
CA SER A 463 63.13 -40.35 50.55
C SER A 463 62.09 -39.46 49.85
N PRO A 464 60.98 -40.11 49.45
CA PRO A 464 60.09 -39.66 48.40
C PRO A 464 58.65 -39.48 48.91
N ARG A 465 57.77 -39.17 47.96
CA ARG A 465 56.37 -39.63 47.79
C ARG A 465 55.43 -38.48 47.44
N LYS A 466 54.71 -38.75 46.34
CA LYS A 466 53.26 -38.65 46.15
C LYS A 466 52.57 -37.40 46.70
N HIS A 467 51.84 -36.68 45.84
CA HIS A 467 50.40 -36.91 45.68
C HIS A 467 49.81 -36.11 44.51
N ARG A 468 48.57 -36.48 44.23
CA ARG A 468 47.70 -36.20 43.10
C ARG A 468 46.72 -35.07 43.46
N HIS A 469 46.17 -34.41 42.43
CA HIS A 469 44.83 -33.77 42.30
C HIS A 469 44.69 -32.23 42.15
N HIS A 470 44.05 -31.90 41.03
CA HIS A 470 42.89 -31.00 40.80
C HIS A 470 43.02 -29.49 40.50
N ARG A 471 42.34 -29.16 39.38
CA ARG A 471 41.36 -28.08 39.11
C ARG A 471 41.86 -26.70 38.59
N SER A 472 41.53 -26.48 37.30
CA SER A 472 40.79 -25.36 36.69
C SER A 472 41.14 -23.91 37.07
N ARG A 473 41.42 -23.09 36.03
CA ARG A 473 40.65 -21.88 35.70
C ARG A 473 41.03 -21.29 34.33
N SER A 474 39.98 -20.83 33.66
CA SER A 474 39.90 -19.93 32.50
C SER A 474 40.71 -18.64 32.64
N ILE A 475 41.08 -18.02 31.51
CA ILE A 475 41.09 -16.56 31.25
C ILE A 475 41.22 -16.34 29.73
N SER A 476 40.26 -15.61 29.15
CA SER A 476 40.37 -14.92 27.85
C SER A 476 41.30 -13.72 27.97
N PRO A 477 41.81 -13.15 26.86
CA PRO A 477 41.24 -11.85 26.47
C PRO A 477 41.20 -11.55 24.95
N VAL A 478 40.07 -10.95 24.54
CA VAL A 478 39.92 -9.66 23.85
C VAL A 478 40.82 -9.29 22.65
N ARG A 479 40.12 -9.06 21.52
CA ARG A 479 40.27 -8.09 20.40
C ARG A 479 41.63 -7.89 19.71
N TYR A 480 41.60 -8.01 18.38
CA TYR A 480 41.56 -6.85 17.47
C TYR A 480 40.48 -7.07 16.41
#